data_AF-A0AAN8WCX1-F1
#
_entry.id   AF-A0AAN8WCX1-F1
#
_cell.length_a   1.000
_cell.length_b   1.000
_cell.length_c   1.000
_cell.angle_alpha   90.00
_cell.angle_beta   90.00
_cell.angle_gamma   90.00
#
_symmetry.space_group_name_H-M   'P 1'
#
loop_
_entity.id
_entity.type
_entity.pdbx_description
1 polymer ?
#
loop_
_entity_poly.entity_id
_entity_poly.type
_entity_poly.pdbx_seq_one_letter_code
_entity_poly.pdbx_strand_id
1 'polypeptide(L)' 'MGSDGIEQTGIAKKANPGKATVLALGKAFPHQLVMQEFLVDGYFKNTNCDDPELKQKLTRLSTLQ' A
#
# COMPACT_ATOMS: atom_id res chain seq x y z
N MET A 1 -6.84 34.86 2.71
CA MET A 1 -5.49 35.06 2.13
C MET A 1 -4.55 34.17 2.93
N GLY A 2 -4.24 32.93 2.55
CA GLY A 2 -4.15 32.37 1.21
C GLY A 2 -2.83 32.80 0.58
N SER A 3 -1.74 32.10 0.91
CA SER A 3 -0.60 31.87 0.01
C SER A 3 0.34 30.84 0.63
N ASP A 4 0.23 29.64 0.07
CA ASP A 4 1.16 28.53 0.16
C ASP A 4 2.56 28.88 -0.33
N GLY A 5 3.55 28.15 0.16
CA GLY A 5 4.91 28.16 -0.37
C GLY A 5 5.89 27.34 0.46
N ILE A 6 5.64 26.03 0.66
CA ILE A 6 6.70 25.12 1.13
C ILE A 6 7.67 24.95 -0.03
N GLU A 7 8.67 25.81 -0.11
CA GLU A 7 9.82 25.63 -1.00
C GLU A 7 10.62 24.43 -0.50
N GLN A 8 10.32 23.24 -1.02
CA GLN A 8 11.28 22.14 -1.05
C GLN A 8 12.37 22.50 -2.06
N THR A 9 13.27 23.41 -1.67
CA THR A 9 14.57 23.54 -2.32
C THR A 9 15.32 22.23 -2.08
N GLY A 10 15.23 21.32 -3.05
CA GLY A 10 16.02 20.10 -3.07
C GLY A 10 17.49 20.48 -3.07
N ILE A 11 18.13 20.49 -1.90
CA ILE A 11 19.58 20.50 -1.77
C ILE A 11 20.03 19.22 -2.48
N ALA A 12 20.59 19.35 -3.68
CA ALA A 12 21.21 18.25 -4.38
C ALA A 12 22.38 17.74 -3.52
N LYS A 13 22.11 16.74 -2.69
CA LYS A 13 23.12 16.05 -1.90
C LYS A 13 24.05 15.35 -2.89
N LYS A 14 25.26 15.90 -3.10
CA LYS A 14 26.33 15.15 -3.75
C LYS A 14 26.53 13.85 -2.99
N ALA A 15 26.67 12.74 -3.71
CA ALA A 15 27.01 11.46 -3.10
C ALA A 15 28.37 11.62 -2.39
N ASN A 16 28.36 11.58 -1.06
CA ASN A 16 29.59 11.66 -0.28
C ASN A 16 30.25 10.28 -0.27
N PRO A 17 31.55 10.17 -0.60
CA PRO A 17 32.26 8.90 -0.48
C PRO A 17 32.15 8.38 0.96
N GLY A 18 31.65 7.14 1.12
CA GLY A 18 31.51 6.48 2.42
C GLY A 18 30.14 6.59 3.11
N LYS A 19 29.15 7.27 2.53
CA LYS A 19 27.76 7.27 3.05
C LYS A 19 26.79 6.64 2.05
N ALA A 20 25.99 5.68 2.50
CA ALA A 20 24.93 5.10 1.69
C ALA A 20 23.95 6.21 1.25
N THR A 21 23.72 6.32 -0.05
CA THR A 21 22.85 7.33 -0.66
C THR A 21 21.85 6.62 -1.56
N VAL A 22 20.56 6.86 -1.36
CA VAL A 22 19.50 6.32 -2.23
C VAL A 22 19.54 7.11 -3.53
N LEU A 23 19.85 6.43 -4.64
CA LEU A 23 19.98 7.05 -5.96
C LEU A 23 18.66 7.04 -6.75
N ALA A 24 17.83 6.01 -6.54
CA ALA A 24 16.52 5.90 -7.17
C ALA A 24 15.59 5.01 -6.34
N LEU A 25 14.28 5.26 -6.44
CA LEU A 25 13.21 4.43 -5.89
C LEU A 25 12.21 4.15 -7.00
N GLY A 26 11.87 2.87 -7.20
CA GLY A 26 10.82 2.43 -8.11
C GLY A 26 9.76 1.65 -7.37
N LYS A 27 8.49 1.90 -7.70
CA LYS A 27 7.34 1.13 -7.23
C LYS A 27 6.39 0.92 -8.40
N ALA A 28 5.81 -0.28 -8.49
CA ALA A 28 4.77 -0.61 -9.44
C ALA A 28 3.71 -1.44 -8.72
N PHE A 29 2.45 -1.13 -9.00
CA PHE A 29 1.29 -1.88 -8.49
C PHE A 29 0.45 -2.35 -9.67
N PRO A 30 -0.24 -3.49 -9.53
CA PRO A 30 -1.27 -3.89 -10.49
C PRO A 30 -2.35 -2.83 -10.62
N HIS A 31 -3.00 -2.75 -11.79
CA HIS A 31 -4.10 -1.82 -12.02
C HIS A 31 -5.34 -2.17 -11.18
N GLN A 32 -5.49 -3.43 -10.80
CA GLN A 32 -6.62 -3.90 -10.02
C GLN A 32 -6.38 -3.61 -8.54
N LEU A 33 -7.02 -2.55 -8.06
CA LEU A 33 -7.04 -2.18 -6.64
C LEU A 33 -8.33 -2.70 -6.00
N VAL A 34 -8.20 -3.44 -4.90
CA VAL A 34 -9.33 -3.92 -4.10
C VAL A 34 -9.09 -3.47 -2.68
N MET A 35 -10.09 -2.83 -2.07
CA MET A 35 -9.98 -2.38 -0.68
C MET A 35 -10.03 -3.58 0.26
N GLN A 36 -9.28 -3.52 1.37
CA GLN A 36 -9.11 -4.63 2.30
C GLN A 36 -10.46 -5.16 2.83
N GLU A 37 -11.43 -4.27 3.05
CA GLU A 37 -12.80 -4.60 3.49
C GLU A 37 -13.57 -5.49 2.50
N PHE A 38 -13.20 -5.48 1.22
CA PHE A 38 -13.89 -6.25 0.19
C PHE A 38 -13.16 -7.54 -0.21
N LEU A 39 -11.95 -7.78 0.32
CA LEU A 39 -11.16 -8.94 -0.06
C LEU A 39 -11.82 -10.25 0.33
N VAL A 40 -12.42 -10.32 1.51
CA VAL A 40 -13.07 -11.54 1.98
C VAL A 40 -14.30 -11.84 1.12
N ASP A 41 -15.19 -10.87 0.94
CA ASP A 41 -16.37 -11.10 0.12
C ASP A 41 -16.02 -11.40 -1.35
N GLY A 42 -15.00 -10.74 -1.90
CA GLY A 42 -14.50 -11.04 -3.25
C GLY A 42 -13.91 -12.45 -3.36
N TYR A 43 -13.14 -12.88 -2.37
CA TYR A 43 -12.53 -14.22 -2.36
C TYR A 43 -13.59 -15.33 -2.40
N PHE A 44 -14.61 -15.27 -1.54
CA PHE A 44 -15.66 -16.30 -1.48
C PHE A 44 -16.51 -16.30 -2.76
N LYS A 45 -16.85 -15.12 -3.29
CA LYS A 45 -17.61 -14.98 -4.56
C LYS A 45 -16.84 -15.52 -5.77
N ASN A 46 -15.53 -15.33 -5.82
CA ASN A 46 -14.72 -15.71 -6.98
C ASN A 46 -14.26 -17.18 -6.95
N THR A 47 -14.21 -17.80 -5.77
CA THR A 47 -13.66 -19.16 -5.60
C THR A 47 -14.72 -20.24 -5.41
N ASN A 48 -16.01 -19.87 -5.32
CA ASN A 48 -17.11 -20.79 -4.97
C ASN A 48 -16.83 -21.58 -3.67
N CYS A 49 -16.08 -20.98 -2.75
CA CYS A 49 -15.86 -21.52 -1.42
C CYS A 49 -17.01 -21.03 -0.54
N ASP A 50 -17.72 -21.95 0.13
CA ASP A 50 -18.84 -21.62 1.04
C ASP A 50 -18.54 -22.05 2.49
N ASP A 51 -17.25 -22.13 2.87
CA ASP A 51 -16.84 -22.51 4.23
C ASP A 51 -17.04 -21.33 5.21
N PRO A 52 -18.00 -21.43 6.15
CA PRO A 52 -18.29 -20.35 7.09
C PRO A 52 -17.18 -20.13 8.12
N GLU A 53 -16.44 -21.18 8.51
CA GLU A 53 -15.35 -21.08 9.48
C GLU A 53 -14.15 -20.36 8.86
N LEU A 54 -13.82 -20.70 7.61
CA LEU A 54 -12.80 -20.00 6.84
C LEU A 54 -13.17 -18.53 6.62
N LYS A 55 -14.44 -18.24 6.31
CA LYS A 55 -14.93 -16.87 6.11
C LYS A 55 -14.74 -16.04 7.38
N GLN A 56 -15.14 -16.59 8.53
CA GLN A 56 -15.00 -15.92 9.81
C GLN A 56 -13.52 -15.62 10.15
N LYS A 57 -12.62 -16.58 9.92
CA LYS A 57 -11.18 -16.40 10.15
C LYS A 57 -10.58 -15.33 9.24
N LEU A 58 -10.95 -15.32 7.95
CA LEU A 58 -10.47 -14.33 6.98
C LEU A 58 -10.99 -12.92 7.24
N THR A 59 -12.26 -12.78 7.65
CA THR A 59 -12.82 -11.50 8.08
C THR A 59 -12.03 -10.95 9.26
N ARG A 60 -11.78 -11.76 10.30
CA ARG A 60 -10.99 -11.34 11.46
C ARG A 60 -9.56 -10.92 11.10
N LEU A 61 -8.91 -11.62 10.17
CA LEU A 61 -7.56 -11.28 9.72
C LEU A 61 -7.53 -9.96 8.94
N SER A 62 -8.57 -9.68 8.17
CA SER A 62 -8.63 -8.54 7.25
C SER A 62 -9.10 -7.24 7.92
N THR A 63 -9.71 -7.31 9.11
CA THR A 63 -10.14 -6.15 9.91
C THR A 63 -9.25 -5.88 11.13
N LEU A 64 -8.08 -6.50 11.24
CA LEU A 64 -7.09 -6.16 12.28
C LEU A 64 -6.46 -4.79 11.98
N GLN A 65 -7.12 -3.76 12.52
CA GLN A 65 -6.48 -2.53 12.97
C GLN A 65 -5.90 -2.74 14.38
#